data_AF-A0A1V9F1F1-F1
#
_entry.id   AF-A0A1V9F1F1-F1
#
_cell.length_a   1.000
_cell.length_b   1.000
_cell.length_c   1.000
_cell.angle_alpha   90.00
_cell.angle_beta   90.00
_cell.angle_gamma   90.00
#
_symmetry.space_group_name_H-M   'P 1'
#
loop_
_entity.id
_entity.type
_entity.pdbx_description
1 polymer ?
#
loop_
_entity_poly.entity_id
_entity_poly.type
_entity_poly.pdbx_seq_one_letter_code
_entity_poly.pdbx_strand_id
1 'polypeptide(L)'
;MTSLFNIMLILHIISGFTALTCGLFSMLNKKGARNHRLTGKLFFYGMTGVFVTATYLSIVRNIPFLFMVGFFSYYLTCSGYRALYLKKLHLQQQPALLDWTISSIGMAAGLALVAFSYSWFTQRGMWGTVPLSFGIFCCMSGWKDIRRFYQRPADKQHWFFTHGGRMGGAFAATVTAFIVVNVKIGSLTWLLWILPGVLIGIWINVILKRYRKLFTGKKAVPPATPAVNS
;
A
#
# COMPACT_ATOMS: atom_id res chain seq x y z
N MET A 1 33.16 5.44 1.87
CA MET A 1 31.94 4.60 1.94
C MET A 1 31.04 4.95 3.12
N THR A 2 31.57 5.24 4.31
CA THR A 2 30.80 5.57 5.53
C THR A 2 29.95 6.83 5.41
N SER A 3 30.46 7.89 4.76
CA SER A 3 29.73 9.16 4.63
C SER A 3 28.46 9.03 3.77
N LEU A 4 28.54 8.36 2.61
CA LEU A 4 27.37 8.17 1.74
C LEU A 4 26.31 7.27 2.38
N PHE A 5 26.72 6.20 3.07
CA PHE A 5 25.80 5.34 3.82
C PHE A 5 25.02 6.14 4.86
N ASN A 6 25.70 6.98 5.66
CA ASN A 6 25.07 7.80 6.68
C ASN A 6 24.11 8.83 6.07
N ILE A 7 24.48 9.46 4.95
CA ILE A 7 23.59 10.37 4.23
C ILE A 7 22.33 9.64 3.77
N MET A 8 22.46 8.47 3.15
CA MET A 8 21.32 7.68 2.69
C MET A 8 20.43 7.20 3.84
N LEU A 9 21.03 6.85 4.98
CA LEU A 9 20.30 6.48 6.19
C LEU A 9 19.52 7.67 6.77
N ILE A 10 20.13 8.85 6.85
CA ILE A 10 19.45 10.08 7.31
C ILE A 10 18.29 10.42 6.37
N LEU A 11 18.52 10.38 5.06
CA LEU A 11 17.45 10.61 4.06
C LEU A 11 16.32 9.57 4.19
N HIS A 12 16.66 8.31 4.46
CA HIS A 12 15.68 7.25 4.70
C HIS A 12 14.81 7.58 5.92
N ILE A 13 15.43 7.97 7.03
CA ILE A 13 14.74 8.33 8.27
C ILE A 13 13.81 9.53 8.04
N ILE A 14 14.31 10.62 7.44
CA ILE A 14 13.50 11.82 7.15
C ILE A 14 12.32 11.48 6.24
N SER A 15 12.56 10.68 5.19
CA SER A 15 11.51 10.24 4.26
C SER A 15 10.46 9.37 4.95
N GLY A 16 10.90 8.46 5.84
CA GLY A 16 10.04 7.57 6.62
C GLY A 16 9.17 8.33 7.61
N PHE A 17 9.73 9.26 8.38
CA PHE A 17 8.96 10.12 9.28
C PHE A 17 7.97 11.01 8.53
N THR A 18 8.37 11.55 7.38
CA THR A 18 7.47 12.31 6.51
C THR A 18 6.30 11.45 6.03
N ALA A 19 6.56 10.21 5.59
CA ALA A 19 5.52 9.28 5.20
C ALA A 19 4.60 8.92 6.37
N LEU A 20 5.12 8.60 7.55
CA LEU A 20 4.29 8.25 8.71
C LEU A 20 3.36 9.40 9.13
N THR A 21 3.91 10.60 9.29
CA THR A 21 3.14 11.78 9.71
C THR A 21 2.10 12.18 8.66
N CYS A 22 2.50 12.29 7.39
CA CYS A 22 1.60 12.66 6.31
C CYS A 22 0.55 11.58 6.04
N GLY A 23 0.92 10.30 6.15
CA GLY A 23 -0.02 9.18 6.04
C GLY A 23 -1.12 9.26 7.09
N LEU A 24 -0.74 9.45 8.36
CA LEU A 24 -1.69 9.59 9.47
C LEU A 24 -2.61 10.80 9.26
N PHE A 25 -2.05 11.99 8.97
CA PHE A 25 -2.86 13.18 8.70
C PHE A 25 -3.78 13.00 7.49
N SER A 26 -3.34 12.28 6.45
CA SER A 26 -4.19 11.99 5.29
C SER A 26 -5.39 11.13 5.67
N MET A 27 -5.22 10.17 6.58
CA MET A 27 -6.30 9.30 7.06
C MET A 27 -7.30 10.04 7.95
N LEU A 28 -6.83 10.97 8.79
CA LEU A 28 -7.68 11.79 9.67
C LEU A 28 -8.48 12.84 8.89
N ASN A 29 -7.89 13.41 7.85
CA ASN A 29 -8.55 14.43 7.03
C ASN A 29 -9.78 13.90 6.27
N LYS A 30 -10.67 14.83 5.89
CA LYS A 30 -11.81 14.53 5.00
C LYS A 30 -11.32 14.07 3.63
N LYS A 31 -11.81 12.91 3.19
CA LYS A 31 -11.34 12.21 2.00
C LYS A 31 -11.66 13.09 0.78
N GLY A 32 -10.63 13.40 -0.02
CA GLY A 32 -10.71 14.31 -1.17
C GLY A 32 -10.56 15.81 -0.87
N ALA A 33 -10.54 16.24 0.39
CA ALA A 33 -10.30 17.64 0.75
C ALA A 33 -8.86 18.09 0.40
N ARG A 34 -8.61 19.41 0.37
CA ARG A 34 -7.28 19.98 0.07
C ARG A 34 -6.19 19.36 0.94
N ASN A 35 -6.42 19.27 2.25
CA ASN A 35 -5.44 18.73 3.20
C ASN A 35 -5.16 17.25 2.98
N HIS A 36 -6.20 16.43 2.69
CA HIS A 36 -6.03 15.01 2.34
C HIS A 36 -5.20 14.84 1.05
N ARG A 37 -5.44 15.66 0.03
CA ARG A 37 -4.70 15.61 -1.24
C ARG A 37 -3.24 16.06 -1.07
N LEU A 38 -2.99 17.06 -0.24
CA LEU A 38 -1.63 17.54 0.05
C LEU A 38 -0.83 16.48 0.81
N THR A 39 -1.36 16.04 1.95
CA THR A 39 -0.72 15.03 2.81
C THR A 39 -0.59 13.67 2.10
N GLY A 40 -1.56 13.28 1.27
CA GLY A 40 -1.45 12.07 0.45
C GLY A 40 -0.36 12.16 -0.62
N LYS A 41 -0.11 13.34 -1.20
CA LYS A 41 1.02 13.56 -2.11
C LYS A 41 2.36 13.53 -1.38
N LEU A 42 2.46 14.17 -0.22
CA LEU A 42 3.66 14.12 0.62
C LEU A 42 3.97 12.70 1.09
N PHE A 43 2.94 11.93 1.44
CA PHE A 43 3.08 10.49 1.74
C PHE A 43 3.68 9.72 0.56
N PHE A 44 3.15 9.93 -0.65
CA PHE A 44 3.66 9.27 -1.86
C PHE A 44 5.14 9.60 -2.15
N TYR A 45 5.52 10.88 -2.05
CA TYR A 45 6.92 11.28 -2.24
C TYR A 45 7.83 10.78 -1.11
N GLY A 46 7.37 10.80 0.14
CA GLY A 46 8.08 10.21 1.27
C GLY A 46 8.34 8.72 1.06
N MET A 47 7.32 7.95 0.65
CA MET A 47 7.48 6.53 0.32
C MET A 47 8.41 6.29 -0.88
N THR A 48 8.45 7.20 -1.86
CA THR A 48 9.43 7.16 -2.95
C THR A 48 10.85 7.34 -2.42
N GLY A 49 11.07 8.31 -1.54
CA GLY A 49 12.36 8.52 -0.87
C GLY A 49 12.78 7.32 -0.02
N VAL A 50 11.85 6.73 0.74
CA VAL A 50 12.06 5.48 1.50
C VAL A 50 12.49 4.35 0.58
N PHE A 51 11.82 4.16 -0.56
CA PHE A 51 12.13 3.09 -1.50
C PHE A 51 13.53 3.23 -2.13
N VAL A 52 13.87 4.44 -2.62
CA VAL A 52 15.18 4.71 -3.24
C VAL A 52 16.31 4.50 -2.22
N THR A 53 16.15 5.06 -1.03
CA THR A 53 17.16 4.94 0.04
C THR A 53 17.25 3.52 0.59
N ALA A 54 16.13 2.83 0.80
CA ALA A 54 16.11 1.43 1.24
C ALA A 54 16.77 0.49 0.22
N THR A 55 16.58 0.75 -1.08
CA THR A 55 17.24 0.01 -2.15
C THR A 55 18.76 0.14 -2.02
N TYR A 56 19.27 1.37 -1.91
CA TYR A 56 20.70 1.59 -1.68
C TYR A 56 21.21 0.90 -0.41
N LEU A 57 20.52 1.09 0.73
CA LEU A 57 20.91 0.51 2.02
C LEU A 57 20.91 -1.03 1.98
N SER A 58 19.95 -1.63 1.27
CA SER A 58 19.84 -3.08 1.12
C SER A 58 20.99 -3.68 0.32
N ILE A 59 21.47 -2.98 -0.72
CA ILE A 59 22.60 -3.42 -1.54
C ILE A 59 23.90 -3.32 -0.72
N VAL A 60 24.14 -2.17 -0.07
CA VAL A 60 25.35 -1.94 0.71
C VAL A 60 25.46 -2.87 1.91
N ARG A 61 24.34 -3.18 2.58
CA ARG A 61 24.31 -4.10 3.73
C ARG A 61 24.07 -5.56 3.36
N ASN A 62 23.85 -5.86 2.09
CA ASN A 62 23.49 -7.19 1.59
C ASN A 62 22.30 -7.82 2.34
N ILE A 63 21.21 -7.04 2.47
CA ILE A 63 19.97 -7.46 3.15
C ILE A 63 18.86 -7.59 2.10
N PRO A 64 18.75 -8.74 1.40
CA PRO A 64 17.78 -8.93 0.31
C PRO A 64 16.33 -8.75 0.77
N PHE A 65 16.01 -9.10 2.02
CA PHE A 65 14.69 -8.91 2.58
C PHE A 65 14.26 -7.43 2.62
N LEU A 66 15.18 -6.51 2.97
CA LEU A 66 14.89 -5.07 3.02
C LEU A 66 14.55 -4.53 1.63
N PHE A 67 15.27 -5.01 0.61
CA PHE A 67 14.99 -4.70 -0.80
C PHE A 67 13.58 -5.14 -1.19
N MET A 68 13.24 -6.42 -0.96
CA MET A 68 11.96 -7.00 -1.36
C MET A 68 10.76 -6.33 -0.65
N VAL A 69 10.86 -6.07 0.65
CA VAL A 69 9.80 -5.37 1.40
C VAL A 69 9.67 -3.91 0.98
N GLY A 70 10.78 -3.26 0.59
CA GLY A 70 10.78 -1.94 -0.04
C GLY A 70 9.98 -1.93 -1.34
N PHE A 71 10.24 -2.87 -2.25
CA PHE A 71 9.48 -3.05 -3.48
C PHE A 71 8.00 -3.30 -3.24
N PHE A 72 7.67 -4.20 -2.31
CA PHE A 72 6.29 -4.48 -1.91
C PHE A 72 5.56 -3.21 -1.45
N SER A 73 6.15 -2.45 -0.53
CA SER A 73 5.54 -1.25 0.05
C SER A 73 5.39 -0.13 -0.99
N TYR A 74 6.38 0.00 -1.89
CA TYR A 74 6.35 0.97 -2.97
C TYR A 74 5.32 0.60 -4.04
N TYR A 75 5.21 -0.69 -4.40
CA TYR A 75 4.16 -1.19 -5.30
C TYR A 75 2.75 -0.85 -4.79
N LEU A 76 2.46 -1.04 -3.50
CA LEU A 76 1.18 -0.63 -2.90
C LEU A 76 0.96 0.89 -3.03
N THR A 77 2.00 1.68 -2.79
CA THR A 77 1.94 3.14 -2.88
C THR A 77 1.67 3.60 -4.33
N CYS A 78 2.40 3.06 -5.30
CA CYS A 78 2.25 3.34 -6.73
C CYS A 78 0.88 2.90 -7.26
N SER A 79 0.48 1.65 -7.03
CA SER A 79 -0.84 1.14 -7.45
C SER A 79 -1.99 1.92 -6.79
N GLY A 80 -1.84 2.29 -5.51
CA GLY A 80 -2.81 3.12 -4.79
C GLY A 80 -2.92 4.53 -5.35
N TYR A 81 -1.81 5.16 -5.72
CA TYR A 81 -1.82 6.48 -6.34
C TYR A 81 -2.39 6.44 -7.76
N ARG A 82 -1.98 5.45 -8.56
CA ARG A 82 -2.45 5.22 -9.93
C ARG A 82 -3.95 4.92 -10.00
N ALA A 83 -4.54 4.33 -8.96
CA ALA A 83 -5.99 4.16 -8.87
C ALA A 83 -6.76 5.50 -9.05
N LEU A 84 -6.19 6.64 -8.68
CA LEU A 84 -6.80 7.97 -8.90
C LEU A 84 -6.87 8.39 -10.38
N TYR A 85 -6.06 7.79 -11.25
CA TYR A 85 -6.05 8.04 -12.69
C TYR A 85 -6.93 7.05 -13.46
N LEU A 86 -7.30 5.92 -12.83
CA LEU A 86 -8.12 4.85 -13.40
C LEU A 86 -9.61 4.97 -13.02
N LYS A 87 -10.12 6.18 -12.78
CA LYS A 87 -11.50 6.39 -12.32
C LYS A 87 -12.56 5.88 -13.31
N LYS A 88 -12.27 5.93 -14.61
CA LYS A 88 -13.20 5.59 -15.68
C LYS A 88 -13.04 4.15 -16.18
N LEU A 89 -12.43 3.25 -15.39
CA LEU A 89 -12.28 1.85 -15.77
C LEU A 89 -13.63 1.15 -16.03
N HIS A 90 -14.68 1.58 -15.33
CA HIS A 90 -16.07 1.16 -15.55
C HIS A 90 -16.66 1.62 -16.89
N LEU A 91 -16.04 2.60 -17.55
CA LEU A 91 -16.38 3.11 -18.88
C LEU A 91 -15.33 2.68 -19.93
N GLN A 92 -14.74 1.49 -19.77
CA GLN A 92 -13.76 0.93 -20.71
C GLN A 92 -12.48 1.78 -20.92
N GLN A 93 -12.11 2.64 -19.96
CA GLN A 93 -10.83 3.36 -20.00
C GLN A 93 -9.66 2.37 -20.12
N GLN A 94 -8.76 2.57 -21.08
CA GLN A 94 -7.58 1.71 -21.21
C GLN A 94 -6.53 2.07 -20.15
N PRO A 95 -5.98 1.08 -19.40
CA PRO A 95 -4.88 1.33 -18.47
C PRO A 95 -3.62 1.67 -19.26
N ALA A 96 -2.77 2.54 -18.72
CA ALA A 96 -1.51 2.88 -19.36
C ALA A 96 -0.51 1.72 -19.20
N LEU A 97 0.52 1.67 -20.06
CA LEU A 97 1.62 0.70 -19.92
C LEU A 97 2.24 0.73 -18.53
N LEU A 98 2.34 1.92 -17.91
CA LEU A 98 2.81 2.08 -16.54
C LEU A 98 2.00 1.27 -15.52
N ASP A 99 0.68 1.16 -15.69
CA ASP A 99 -0.19 0.41 -14.76
C ASP A 99 0.07 -1.10 -14.85
N TRP A 100 0.31 -1.59 -16.07
CA TRP A 100 0.74 -2.96 -16.33
C TRP A 100 2.10 -3.24 -15.72
N THR A 101 3.09 -2.39 -15.98
CA THR A 101 4.44 -2.54 -15.44
C THR A 101 4.45 -2.56 -13.91
N ILE A 102 3.73 -1.65 -13.25
CA ILE A 102 3.63 -1.61 -11.79
C ILE A 102 3.02 -2.93 -11.26
N SER A 103 1.96 -3.42 -11.90
CA SER A 103 1.27 -4.64 -11.45
C SER A 103 2.09 -5.90 -11.67
N SER A 104 2.78 -6.00 -12.80
CA SER A 104 3.69 -7.11 -13.13
C SER A 104 4.91 -7.13 -12.21
N ILE A 105 5.53 -5.96 -11.94
CA ILE A 105 6.64 -5.86 -10.99
C ILE A 105 6.17 -6.23 -9.58
N GLY A 106 4.98 -5.77 -9.17
CA GLY A 106 4.39 -6.17 -7.89
C GLY A 106 4.21 -7.69 -7.79
N MET A 107 3.67 -8.33 -8.83
CA MET A 107 3.49 -9.78 -8.84
C MET A 107 4.82 -10.52 -8.80
N ALA A 108 5.83 -10.07 -9.55
CA ALA A 108 7.18 -10.63 -9.51
C ALA A 108 7.83 -10.47 -8.12
N ALA A 109 7.70 -9.31 -7.49
CA ALA A 109 8.20 -9.07 -6.13
C ALA A 109 7.49 -9.96 -5.09
N GLY A 110 6.18 -10.17 -5.25
CA GLY A 110 5.42 -11.10 -4.41
C GLY A 110 5.91 -12.54 -4.55
N LEU A 111 6.13 -13.02 -5.78
CA LEU A 111 6.66 -14.35 -6.04
C LEU A 111 8.08 -14.51 -5.49
N ALA A 112 8.93 -13.48 -5.62
CA ALA A 112 10.26 -13.46 -5.04
C ALA A 112 10.22 -13.57 -3.51
N LEU A 113 9.30 -12.87 -2.84
CA LEU A 113 9.09 -12.99 -1.39
C LEU A 113 8.62 -14.38 -0.96
N VAL A 114 7.70 -14.99 -1.72
CA VAL A 114 7.23 -16.37 -1.46
C VAL A 114 8.38 -17.37 -1.64
N ALA A 115 9.16 -17.25 -2.71
CA ALA A 115 10.33 -18.11 -2.92
C ALA A 115 11.39 -17.91 -1.82
N PHE A 116 11.66 -16.66 -1.45
CA PHE A 116 12.60 -16.32 -0.38
C PHE A 116 12.14 -16.84 0.99
N SER A 117 10.83 -16.87 1.23
CA SER A 117 10.26 -17.42 2.46
C SER A 117 10.68 -18.87 2.72
N TYR A 118 10.77 -19.70 1.68
CA TYR A 118 11.24 -21.08 1.80
C TYR A 118 12.63 -21.16 2.45
N SER A 119 13.58 -20.33 1.99
CA SER A 119 14.93 -20.26 2.57
C SER A 119 14.94 -19.79 4.03
N TRP A 120 14.00 -18.93 4.42
CA TRP A 120 13.90 -18.46 5.80
C TRP A 120 13.25 -19.48 6.72
N PHE A 121 12.33 -20.31 6.21
CA PHE A 121 11.79 -21.42 6.99
C PHE A 121 12.89 -22.43 7.34
N THR A 122 13.76 -22.77 6.39
CA THR A 122 14.84 -23.74 6.64
C THR A 122 15.94 -23.19 7.55
N GLN A 123 16.24 -21.89 7.46
CA GLN A 123 17.35 -21.28 8.22
C GLN A 123 16.93 -20.65 9.56
N ARG A 124 15.69 -20.15 9.67
CA ARG A 124 15.21 -19.30 10.77
C ARG A 124 13.85 -19.72 11.34
N GLY A 125 13.31 -20.87 10.92
CA GLY A 125 12.04 -21.41 11.39
C GLY A 125 10.86 -20.46 11.12
N MET A 126 10.12 -20.10 12.17
CA MET A 126 8.90 -19.28 12.05
C MET A 126 9.11 -17.91 11.41
N TRP A 127 10.33 -17.38 11.36
CA TRP A 127 10.63 -16.13 10.65
C TRP A 127 10.27 -16.18 9.17
N GLY A 128 10.24 -17.36 8.55
CA GLY A 128 9.76 -17.55 7.16
C GLY A 128 8.31 -17.10 6.94
N THR A 129 7.49 -17.04 7.99
CA THR A 129 6.09 -16.57 7.89
C THR A 129 5.99 -15.10 7.48
N VAL A 130 7.00 -14.28 7.77
CA VAL A 130 7.02 -12.85 7.47
C VAL A 130 7.08 -12.60 5.95
N PRO A 131 8.13 -13.04 5.22
CA PRO A 131 8.15 -12.91 3.77
C PRO A 131 7.01 -13.67 3.09
N LEU A 132 6.54 -14.80 3.67
CA LEU A 132 5.38 -15.51 3.13
C LEU A 132 4.12 -14.62 3.12
N SER A 133 3.84 -13.98 4.26
CA SER A 133 2.65 -13.15 4.44
C SER A 133 2.67 -11.95 3.49
N PHE A 134 3.81 -11.25 3.40
CA PHE A 134 3.97 -10.14 2.46
C PHE A 134 3.90 -10.61 1.01
N GLY A 135 4.54 -11.73 0.68
CA GLY A 135 4.56 -12.30 -0.66
C GLY A 135 3.17 -12.71 -1.15
N ILE A 136 2.41 -13.47 -0.35
CA ILE A 136 1.03 -13.85 -0.68
C ILE A 136 0.16 -12.61 -0.86
N PHE A 137 0.21 -11.66 0.08
CA PHE A 137 -0.59 -10.45 -0.01
C PHE A 137 -0.22 -9.61 -1.26
N CYS A 138 1.07 -9.55 -1.62
CA CYS A 138 1.55 -8.87 -2.82
C CYS A 138 1.11 -9.57 -4.11
N CYS A 139 1.21 -10.90 -4.19
CA CYS A 139 0.73 -11.69 -5.33
C CYS A 139 -0.78 -11.53 -5.54
N MET A 140 -1.56 -11.70 -4.47
CA MET A 140 -3.02 -11.52 -4.52
C MET A 140 -3.40 -10.12 -4.97
N SER A 141 -2.63 -9.13 -4.52
CA SER A 141 -2.76 -7.73 -4.90
C SER A 141 -2.43 -7.50 -6.38
N GLY A 142 -1.31 -8.01 -6.89
CA GLY A 142 -0.94 -7.89 -8.31
C GLY A 142 -1.94 -8.58 -9.22
N TRP A 143 -2.35 -9.80 -8.85
CA TRP A 143 -3.39 -10.55 -9.57
C TRP A 143 -4.70 -9.79 -9.65
N LYS A 144 -5.16 -9.17 -8.56
CA LYS A 144 -6.39 -8.36 -8.55
C LYS A 144 -6.30 -7.13 -9.46
N ASP A 145 -5.13 -6.51 -9.58
CA ASP A 145 -4.94 -5.36 -10.48
C ASP A 145 -4.98 -5.81 -11.94
N ILE A 146 -4.21 -6.85 -12.29
CA ILE A 146 -4.21 -7.44 -13.64
C ILE A 146 -5.60 -7.91 -14.03
N ARG A 147 -6.26 -8.68 -13.16
CA ARG A 147 -7.64 -9.14 -13.38
C ARG A 147 -8.59 -7.97 -13.59
N ARG A 148 -8.43 -6.84 -12.89
CA ARG A 148 -9.28 -5.66 -13.06
C ARG A 148 -9.04 -4.94 -14.39
N PHE A 149 -7.83 -5.02 -14.93
CA PHE A 149 -7.52 -4.46 -16.26
C PHE A 149 -8.19 -5.25 -17.37
N TYR A 150 -8.34 -6.56 -17.21
CA TYR A 150 -9.11 -7.40 -18.14
C TYR A 150 -10.62 -7.36 -17.86
N GLN A 151 -11.03 -7.70 -16.63
CA GLN A 151 -12.42 -7.70 -16.17
C GLN A 151 -12.75 -6.36 -15.52
N ARG A 152 -13.27 -5.44 -16.34
CA ARG A 152 -13.57 -4.07 -15.94
C ARG A 152 -14.60 -4.04 -14.79
N PRO A 153 -14.37 -3.25 -13.73
CA PRO A 153 -15.29 -3.18 -12.61
C PRO A 153 -16.55 -2.39 -13.02
N ALA A 154 -17.73 -2.92 -12.70
CA ALA A 154 -19.00 -2.23 -12.95
C ALA A 154 -19.23 -1.01 -12.05
N ASP A 155 -18.58 -0.96 -10.87
CA ASP A 155 -18.78 0.12 -9.90
C ASP A 155 -17.99 1.39 -10.27
N LYS A 156 -18.69 2.51 -10.41
CA LYS A 156 -18.13 3.86 -10.59
C LYS A 156 -17.13 4.25 -9.49
N GLN A 157 -17.31 3.77 -8.26
CA GLN A 157 -16.46 4.12 -7.11
C GLN A 157 -15.34 3.11 -6.84
N HIS A 158 -15.09 2.13 -7.73
CA HIS A 158 -14.04 1.11 -7.54
C HIS A 158 -12.64 1.71 -7.24
N TRP A 159 -12.34 2.86 -7.82
CA TRP A 159 -11.07 3.58 -7.64
C TRP A 159 -10.89 4.06 -6.21
N PHE A 160 -11.97 4.47 -5.52
CA PHE A 160 -11.92 4.97 -4.15
C PHE A 160 -11.53 3.86 -3.17
N PHE A 161 -12.15 2.70 -3.30
CA PHE A 161 -11.83 1.54 -2.46
C PHE A 161 -10.44 0.99 -2.74
N THR A 162 -10.03 1.00 -4.01
CA THR A 162 -8.67 0.59 -4.39
C THR A 162 -7.64 1.55 -3.82
N HIS A 163 -7.81 2.85 -4.06
CA HIS A 163 -6.92 3.87 -3.53
C HIS A 163 -6.79 3.78 -2.00
N GLY A 164 -7.92 3.76 -1.28
CA GLY A 164 -7.93 3.69 0.18
C GLY A 164 -7.32 2.41 0.73
N GLY A 165 -7.62 1.25 0.12
CA GLY A 165 -7.05 -0.03 0.54
C GLY A 165 -5.55 -0.12 0.31
N ARG A 166 -5.06 0.37 -0.84
CA ARG A 166 -3.65 0.35 -1.23
C ARG A 166 -2.80 1.34 -0.44
N MET A 167 -3.25 2.59 -0.35
CA MET A 167 -2.56 3.61 0.45
C MET A 167 -2.56 3.24 1.93
N GLY A 168 -3.69 2.72 2.43
CA GLY A 168 -3.78 2.25 3.80
C GLY A 168 -2.88 1.03 4.07
N GLY A 169 -2.79 0.09 3.14
CA GLY A 169 -1.86 -1.05 3.23
C GLY A 169 -0.40 -0.61 3.21
N ALA A 170 -0.04 0.36 2.37
CA ALA A 170 1.30 0.95 2.36
C ALA A 170 1.63 1.62 3.70
N PHE A 171 0.69 2.40 4.25
CA PHE A 171 0.85 3.02 5.57
C PHE A 171 1.01 1.97 6.68
N ALA A 172 0.23 0.88 6.64
CA ALA A 172 0.35 -0.22 7.58
C ALA A 172 1.73 -0.88 7.52
N ALA A 173 2.29 -1.05 6.32
CA ALA A 173 3.66 -1.55 6.13
C ALA A 173 4.71 -0.57 6.70
N THR A 174 4.55 0.74 6.50
CA THR A 174 5.44 1.76 7.08
C THR A 174 5.43 1.75 8.61
N VAL A 175 4.24 1.67 9.23
CA VAL A 175 4.10 1.57 10.70
C VAL A 175 4.73 0.29 11.21
N THR A 176 4.50 -0.83 10.52
CA THR A 176 5.10 -2.13 10.85
C THR A 176 6.63 -2.05 10.82
N ALA A 177 7.21 -1.50 9.74
CA ALA A 177 8.65 -1.33 9.60
C ALA A 177 9.22 -0.46 10.73
N PHE A 178 8.56 0.67 11.04
CA PHE A 178 8.98 1.55 12.14
C PHE A 178 8.95 0.84 13.50
N ILE A 179 7.91 0.06 13.80
CA ILE A 179 7.82 -0.69 15.06
C ILE A 179 8.94 -1.72 15.15
N VAL A 180 9.14 -2.53 14.12
CA VAL A 180 10.11 -3.63 14.17
C VAL A 180 11.55 -3.14 14.31
N VAL A 181 11.91 -2.01 13.70
CA VAL A 181 13.29 -1.49 13.82
C VAL A 181 13.58 -0.89 15.20
N ASN A 182 12.54 -0.46 15.93
CA ASN A 182 12.68 0.19 17.24
C ASN A 182 12.37 -0.75 18.43
N VAL A 183 11.52 -1.76 18.24
CA VAL A 183 11.03 -2.64 19.30
C VAL A 183 11.39 -4.08 19.00
N LYS A 184 12.04 -4.74 19.96
CA LYS A 184 12.41 -6.16 19.88
C LYS A 184 11.89 -6.89 21.11
N ILE A 185 11.18 -7.99 20.92
CA ILE A 185 10.57 -8.80 21.99
C ILE A 185 11.18 -10.21 21.94
N GLY A 186 12.49 -10.29 21.72
CA GLY A 186 13.21 -11.55 21.58
C GLY A 186 12.71 -12.41 20.40
N SER A 187 12.44 -13.69 20.66
CA SER A 187 12.02 -14.67 19.66
C SER A 187 10.67 -14.35 19.01
N LEU A 188 9.80 -13.56 19.68
CA LEU A 188 8.47 -13.20 19.19
C LEU A 188 8.46 -11.98 18.26
N THR A 189 9.62 -11.41 17.94
CA THR A 189 9.73 -10.22 17.07
C THR A 189 9.12 -10.43 15.67
N TRP A 190 9.02 -11.68 15.18
CA TRP A 190 8.33 -11.98 13.93
C TRP A 190 6.82 -11.63 13.97
N LEU A 191 6.18 -11.64 15.15
CA LEU A 191 4.77 -11.22 15.30
C LEU A 191 4.59 -9.72 15.03
N LEU A 192 5.59 -8.90 15.38
CA LEU A 192 5.55 -7.45 15.13
C LEU A 192 5.55 -7.11 13.64
N TRP A 193 5.98 -8.04 12.77
CA TRP A 193 5.86 -7.87 11.32
C TRP A 193 4.45 -8.07 10.77
N ILE A 194 3.59 -8.78 11.50
CA ILE A 194 2.26 -9.18 11.02
C ILE A 194 1.17 -8.41 11.77
N LEU A 195 1.26 -8.34 13.09
CA LEU A 195 0.20 -7.79 13.95
C LEU A 195 -0.19 -6.33 13.60
N PRO A 196 0.74 -5.36 13.51
CA PRO A 196 0.36 -3.98 13.19
C PRO A 196 -0.29 -3.89 11.79
N GLY A 197 0.26 -4.61 10.82
CA GLY A 197 -0.27 -4.69 9.46
C GLY A 197 -1.71 -5.20 9.42
N VAL A 198 -2.00 -6.28 10.14
CA VAL A 198 -3.34 -6.88 10.22
C VAL A 198 -4.32 -5.95 10.93
N LEU A 199 -3.94 -5.40 12.09
CA LEU A 199 -4.82 -4.50 12.86
C LEU A 199 -5.19 -3.24 12.08
N ILE A 200 -4.20 -2.58 11.47
CA ILE A 200 -4.42 -1.39 10.64
C ILE A 200 -5.24 -1.76 9.40
N GLY A 201 -4.97 -2.92 8.77
CA GLY A 201 -5.74 -3.43 7.64
C GLY A 201 -7.21 -3.68 7.96
N ILE A 202 -7.52 -4.27 9.12
CA ILE A 202 -8.90 -4.46 9.61
C ILE A 202 -9.57 -3.10 9.79
N TRP A 203 -8.91 -2.16 10.46
CA TRP A 203 -9.44 -0.82 10.70
C TRP A 203 -9.77 -0.07 9.39
N ILE A 204 -8.87 -0.10 8.41
CA ILE A 204 -9.11 0.47 7.08
C ILE A 204 -10.31 -0.20 6.40
N ASN A 205 -10.39 -1.52 6.45
CA ASN A 205 -11.51 -2.25 5.85
C ASN A 205 -12.86 -1.89 6.47
N VAL A 206 -12.93 -1.69 7.79
CA VAL A 206 -14.14 -1.21 8.47
C VAL A 206 -14.55 0.17 7.96
N ILE A 207 -13.59 1.10 7.85
CA ILE A 207 -13.84 2.44 7.31
C ILE A 207 -14.34 2.37 5.86
N LEU A 208 -13.68 1.59 5.01
CA LEU A 208 -14.08 1.44 3.61
C LEU A 208 -15.47 0.80 3.47
N LYS A 209 -15.82 -0.18 4.31
CA LYS A 209 -17.17 -0.76 4.35
C LYS A 209 -18.23 0.28 4.73
N ARG A 210 -17.93 1.17 5.69
CA ARG A 210 -18.82 2.29 6.05
C ARG A 210 -19.04 3.23 4.86
N TYR A 211 -17.98 3.58 4.14
CA TYR A 211 -18.10 4.39 2.91
C TYR A 211 -18.90 3.68 1.81
N ARG A 212 -18.75 2.36 1.65
CA ARG A 212 -19.55 1.58 0.69
C ARG A 212 -21.05 1.72 0.97
N LYS A 213 -21.48 1.56 2.23
CA LYS A 213 -22.89 1.74 2.63
C LYS A 213 -23.41 3.15 2.33
N LEU A 214 -22.59 4.18 2.55
CA LEU A 214 -22.96 5.57 2.25
C LEU A 214 -23.12 5.81 0.74
N PHE A 215 -22.26 5.21 -0.09
CA PHE A 215 -22.37 5.33 -1.55
C PHE A 215 -23.55 4.55 -2.14
N THR A 216 -23.91 3.40 -1.56
CA THR A 216 -25.13 2.67 -1.96
C THR A 216 -26.39 3.36 -1.47
N GLY A 217 -26.41 3.90 -0.25
CA GLY A 217 -27.55 4.64 0.29
C GLY A 217 -27.88 5.92 -0.50
N LYS A 218 -26.88 6.61 -1.03
CA LYS A 218 -27.08 7.76 -1.92
C LYS A 218 -27.70 7.42 -3.29
N LYS A 219 -27.65 6.16 -3.74
CA LYS A 219 -28.33 5.72 -4.98
C LYS A 219 -29.83 5.51 -4.79
N ALA A 220 -30.32 5.42 -3.54
CA ALA A 220 -31.69 5.04 -3.23
C ALA A 220 -32.67 6.23 -3.05
N VAL A 221 -32.25 7.48 -3.28
CA VAL A 221 -33.15 8.64 -3.29
C VAL A 221 -33.56 8.91 -4.75
N PRO A 222 -34.80 8.60 -5.16
CA PRO A 222 -35.29 8.98 -6.49
C PRO A 222 -35.29 10.50 -6.62
N PRO A 223 -35.08 11.07 -7.82
CA PRO A 223 -35.37 12.48 -8.04
C PRO A 223 -36.84 12.74 -7.68
N ALA A 224 -37.10 13.74 -6.85
CA ALA A 224 -38.45 14.17 -6.54
C ALA A 224 -39.18 14.45 -7.86
N THR A 225 -40.28 13.74 -8.09
CA THR A 225 -41.19 13.99 -9.20
C THR A 225 -41.59 15.47 -9.16
N PRO A 226 -41.44 16.22 -10.26
CA PRO A 226 -41.91 17.59 -10.31
C PRO A 226 -43.43 17.57 -10.04
N ALA A 227 -43.86 18.34 -9.05
CA ALA A 227 -45.27 18.56 -8.79
C ALA A 227 -45.89 19.18 -10.04
N VAL A 228 -46.69 18.38 -10.76
CA VAL A 228 -47.57 18.88 -11.80
C VAL A 228 -48.73 19.53 -11.06
N ASN A 229 -48.69 20.86 -10.97
CA ASN A 229 -49.85 21.63 -10.51
C ASN A 229 -50.82 21.71 -11.69
N SER A 230 -51.92 20.96 -11.60
CA SER A 230 -53.14 21.12 -12.41
C SER A 230 -54.01 22.22 -11.83
#